data_AF-A0A509L2L0-F1
#
_entry.id   AF-A0A509L2L0-F1
#
_cell.length_a   1.000
_cell.length_b   1.000
_cell.length_c   1.000
_cell.angle_alpha   90.00
_cell.angle_beta   90.00
_cell.angle_gamma   90.00
#
_symmetry.space_group_name_H-M   'P 1'
#
loop_
_entity.id
_entity.type
_entity.pdbx_description
1 polymer ?
#
loop_
_entity_poly.entity_id
_entity_poly.type
_entity_poly.pdbx_seq_one_letter_code
_entity_poly.pdbx_strand_id
1 'polypeptide(L)' 'MAQIIIYVKASGGMMYVQRVNQSLSWAQVAAKAVPSGIDYWVVDESELPTDSTFRDSWVIDVPSQGAPTGQGGGEQHDNN' A
#
# COMPACT_ATOMS: atom_id res chain seq x y z
N MET A 1 -6.88 -10.55 -12.28
CA MET A 1 -7.07 -9.68 -11.12
C MET A 1 -5.74 -8.98 -10.87
N ALA A 2 -5.75 -7.66 -10.78
CA ALA A 2 -4.54 -6.86 -10.62
C ALA A 2 -4.54 -6.29 -9.20
N GLN A 3 -3.52 -6.65 -8.42
CA GLN A 3 -3.38 -6.18 -7.05
C GLN A 3 -2.52 -4.92 -7.01
N ILE A 4 -2.82 -4.06 -6.05
CA ILE A 4 -2.12 -2.82 -5.82
C ILE A 4 -1.84 -2.68 -4.33
N ILE A 5 -0.69 -2.09 -4.03
CA ILE A 5 -0.31 -1.73 -2.67
C ILE A 5 -0.56 -0.25 -2.50
N ILE A 6 -1.21 0.09 -1.40
CA ILE A 6 -1.51 1.46 -1.04
C ILE A 6 -0.97 1.79 0.33
N TYR A 7 -0.38 2.98 0.46
CA TYR A 7 0.19 3.44 1.72
C TYR A 7 0.15 4.96 1.83
N VAL A 8 0.04 5.46 3.06
CA VAL A 8 -0.02 6.89 3.37
C VAL A 8 1.37 7.34 3.81
N LYS A 9 1.86 8.46 3.27
CA LYS A 9 3.10 9.06 3.78
C LYS A 9 2.87 9.58 5.20
N ALA A 10 3.87 9.47 6.06
CA ALA A 10 3.85 10.00 7.44
C ALA A 10 3.48 11.50 7.53
N SER A 11 3.58 12.25 6.43
CA SER A 11 3.19 13.66 6.30
C SER A 11 1.67 13.89 6.13
N GLY A 12 0.85 12.83 6.09
CA GLY A 12 -0.59 12.90 6.35
C GLY A 12 -1.50 13.32 5.18
N GLY A 13 -1.06 13.26 3.92
CA GLY A 13 -1.93 13.69 2.81
C GLY A 13 -1.77 12.98 1.47
N MET A 14 -0.61 12.37 1.19
CA MET A 14 -0.34 11.75 -0.11
C MET A 14 -0.32 10.24 0.03
N MET A 15 -1.21 9.60 -0.74
CA MET A 15 -1.34 8.17 -0.89
C MET A 15 -0.58 7.72 -2.13
N TYR A 16 0.30 6.73 -1.97
CA TYR A 16 1.02 6.15 -3.10
C TYR A 16 0.39 4.80 -3.46
N VAL A 17 0.18 4.60 -4.77
CA VAL A 17 -0.35 3.35 -5.33
C VAL A 17 0.76 2.67 -6.13
N GLN A 18 1.16 1.48 -5.70
CA GLN A 18 2.12 0.66 -6.42
C GLN A 18 1.45 -0.58 -6.99
N ARG A 19 1.50 -0.77 -8.31
CA ARG A 19 1.05 -2.02 -8.94
C ARG A 19 1.94 -3.18 -8.55
N VAL A 20 1.32 -4.28 -8.11
CA VAL A 20 2.00 -5.54 -7.88
C VAL A 20 2.25 -6.19 -9.24
N ASN A 21 3.52 -6.37 -9.59
CA ASN A 21 3.89 -7.12 -10.78
C ASN A 21 3.54 -8.60 -10.58
N GLN A 22 2.97 -9.24 -11.60
CA GLN A 22 2.59 -10.66 -11.54
C GLN A 22 3.79 -11.60 -11.25
N SER A 23 5.01 -11.14 -11.49
CA SER A 23 6.25 -11.88 -11.24
C SER A 23 6.82 -11.71 -9.82
N LEU A 24 6.27 -10.81 -9.00
CA LEU A 24 6.75 -10.51 -7.65
C LEU A 24 5.60 -10.65 -6.65
N SER A 25 5.91 -11.07 -5.42
CA SER A 25 4.90 -11.04 -4.35
C SER A 25 4.65 -9.59 -3.90
N TRP A 26 3.44 -9.32 -3.40
CA TRP A 26 3.10 -8.02 -2.83
C TRP A 26 4.07 -7.61 -1.72
N ALA A 27 4.57 -8.56 -0.90
CA ALA A 27 5.57 -8.29 0.14
C ALA A 27 6.89 -7.76 -0.44
N GLN A 28 7.38 -8.31 -1.56
CA GLN A 28 8.60 -7.85 -2.21
C GLN A 28 8.43 -6.49 -2.88
N VAL A 29 7.25 -6.24 -3.45
CA VAL A 29 6.91 -4.92 -4.01
C VAL A 29 6.81 -3.89 -2.90
N ALA A 30 6.14 -4.23 -1.79
CA ALA A 30 6.03 -3.37 -0.61
C ALA A 30 7.40 -3.07 -0.01
N ALA A 31 8.29 -4.06 0.12
CA ALA A 31 9.64 -3.84 0.64
C ALA A 31 10.47 -2.85 -0.20
N LYS A 32 10.22 -2.78 -1.52
CA LYS A 32 10.92 -1.85 -2.42
C LYS A 32 10.24 -0.49 -2.56
N ALA A 33 8.91 -0.45 -2.48
CA ALA A 33 8.12 0.74 -2.75
C ALA A 33 7.70 1.49 -1.49
N VAL A 34 7.49 0.76 -0.38
CA VAL A 34 7.03 1.29 0.90
C VAL A 34 8.23 1.43 1.84
N PRO A 35 8.51 2.64 2.36
CA PRO A 35 9.57 2.84 3.34
C PRO A 35 9.39 1.99 4.60
N SER A 36 10.49 1.68 5.28
CA SER A 36 10.49 0.95 6.55
C SER A 36 9.60 1.62 7.60
N GLY A 37 8.73 0.84 8.24
CA GLY A 37 7.84 1.32 9.31
C GLY A 37 6.62 2.11 8.83
N ILE A 38 6.32 2.08 7.52
CA ILE A 38 5.07 2.63 6.98
C ILE A 38 4.10 1.47 6.73
N ASP A 39 2.91 1.59 7.30
CA ASP A 39 1.83 0.64 7.12
C ASP A 39 1.31 0.69 5.67
N TYR A 40 1.04 -0.50 5.10
CA TYR A 40 0.44 -0.63 3.79
C TYR A 40 -0.73 -1.62 3.78
N TRP A 41 -1.61 -1.42 2.80
CA TRP A 41 -2.75 -2.28 2.51
C TRP A 41 -2.63 -2.79 1.08
N VAL A 42 -3.06 -4.04 0.87
CA VAL A 42 -3.19 -4.61 -0.48
C VAL A 42 -4.67 -4.63 -0.84
N VAL A 43 -5.03 -3.93 -1.91
CA VAL A 43 -6.40 -3.90 -2.43
C VAL A 43 -6.41 -4.31 -3.91
N ASP A 44 -7.59 -4.54 -4.46
CA ASP A 44 -7.75 -4.81 -5.89
C ASP A 44 -7.77 -3.49 -6.68
N GLU A 45 -7.20 -3.51 -7.88
CA GLU A 45 -7.20 -2.34 -8.77
C GLU A 45 -8.62 -1.86 -9.10
N SER A 46 -9.63 -2.75 -9.08
CA SER A 46 -11.03 -2.39 -9.27
C SER A 46 -11.61 -1.54 -8.14
N GLU A 47 -11.00 -1.53 -6.95
CA GLU A 47 -11.40 -0.63 -5.87
C GLU A 47 -10.92 0.80 -6.08
N LEU A 48 -9.94 1.02 -6.98
CA LEU A 48 -9.52 2.36 -7.33
C LEU A 48 -10.48 3.02 -8.31
N PRO A 49 -10.74 4.33 -8.14
CA PRO A 49 -11.32 5.11 -9.20
C PRO A 49 -10.42 5.04 -10.44
N THR A 50 -11.00 4.63 -11.56
CA THR A 50 -10.30 4.57 -12.86
C THR A 50 -9.98 5.98 -13.37
N ASP A 51 -10.75 6.97 -12.92
CA ASP A 51 -10.61 8.37 -13.26
C ASP A 51 -9.44 9.03 -12.52
N SER A 52 -8.42 9.46 -13.28
CA SER A 52 -7.20 10.03 -12.74
C SER A 52 -7.39 11.40 -12.07
N THR A 53 -8.47 12.12 -12.38
CA THR A 53 -8.77 13.45 -11.81
C THR A 53 -9.13 13.36 -10.33
N PHE A 54 -9.67 12.23 -9.89
CA PHE A 54 -9.98 11.96 -8.49
C PHE A 54 -8.88 11.18 -7.75
N ARG A 55 -7.86 10.67 -8.47
CA ARG A 55 -6.80 9.83 -7.90
C ARG A 55 -5.87 10.61 -6.96
N ASP A 56 -5.56 11.86 -7.28
CA ASP A 56 -4.75 12.74 -6.42
C ASP A 56 -5.47 13.15 -5.12
N SER A 57 -6.81 13.13 -5.11
CA SER A 57 -7.63 13.48 -3.94
C SER A 57 -8.24 12.25 -3.24
N TRP A 58 -7.90 11.05 -3.71
CA TRP A 58 -8.40 9.83 -3.11
C TRP A 58 -7.57 9.50 -1.87
N VAL A 59 -8.19 9.68 -0.70
CA VAL A 59 -7.60 9.34 0.59
C VAL A 59 -8.25 8.06 1.07
N ILE A 60 -7.44 7.05 1.36
CA ILE A 60 -7.91 5.88 2.08
C ILE A 60 -8.22 6.28 3.51
N ASP A 61 -9.45 6.04 3.95
CA ASP A 61 -9.79 6.17 5.36
C ASP A 61 -9.23 4.95 6.09
N VAL A 62 -7.97 5.05 6.54
CA VAL A 62 -7.23 3.99 7.26
C VAL A 62 -8.06 3.32 8.37
N PRO A 63 -8.81 4.04 9.22
CA PRO A 63 -9.69 3.43 10.23
C PRO A 63 -10.75 2.48 9.67
N SER A 64 -11.26 2.75 8.46
CA SER A 64 -12.31 1.95 7.82
C SER A 64 -11.79 0.71 7.10
N GLN A 65 -10.50 0.68 6.74
CA GLN A 65 -9.84 -0.45 6.08
C GLN A 65 -9.35 -1.54 7.05
N GLY A 66 -9.29 -1.23 8.34
CA GLY A 66 -8.90 -2.18 9.37
C GLY A 66 -7.39 -2.37 9.47
N ALA A 67 -6.97 -3.55 9.93
CA ALA A 67 -5.56 -3.84 10.18
C ALA A 67 -4.71 -3.75 8.90
N PRO A 68 -3.50 -3.17 8.95
CA PRO A 68 -2.60 -3.14 7.80
C PRO A 68 -2.22 -4.55 7.36
N THR A 69 -2.04 -4.73 6.05
CA THR A 69 -1.55 -6.01 5.51
C THR A 69 -0.11 -6.27 5.95
N GLY A 70 0.68 -5.21 6.12
CA GLY A 70 2.01 -5.27 6.70
C GLY A 70 2.67 -3.89 6.76
N GLN A 71 3.94 -3.88 7.14
CA GLN A 71 4.79 -2.69 7.12
C GLN A 71 5.86 -2.77 6.03
N GLY A 72 6.13 -1.63 5.40
CA GLY A 72 7.17 -1.49 4.39
C GLY A 72 8.56 -1.80 4.94
N GLY A 73 9.50 -2.06 4.03
CA GLY A 73 10.91 -2.31 4.34
C GLY A 73 11.17 -3.48 5.28
N GLY A 74 10.44 -4.58 5.09
CA GLY A 74 10.33 -5.69 6.03
C GLY A 74 11.64 -6.11 6.69
N GLU A 75 11.59 -6.17 8.01
CA GLU A 75 12.18 -7.17 8.91
C GLU A 75 11.63 -6.85 10.32
N GLN A 76 10.47 -7.42 10.70
CA GLN A 76 10.31 -7.78 12.11
C GLN A 76 11.14 -9.05 12.30
N HIS A 77 12.44 -8.85 12.52
CA HIS A 77 13.24 -9.82 13.24
C HIS A 77 12.69 -9.88 14.67
N ASP A 78 11.57 -10.59 14.86
CA ASP A 78 11.21 -11.09 16.17
C ASP A 78 12.11 -12.30 16.43
N ASN A 79 13.24 -12.03 17.07
CA ASN A 79 14.11 -13.04 17.66
C ASN A 79 13.28 -13.99 18.52
N ASN A 80 13.30 -15.28 18.18
CA ASN A 80 13.15 -16.35 19.16
C ASN A 80 14.06 -17.52 18.80
#